data_AF-A0A3S1B053-F1
#
_entry.id   AF-A0A3S1B053-F1
#
_cell.length_a   1.000
_cell.length_b   1.000
_cell.length_c   1.000
_cell.angle_alpha   90.00
_cell.angle_beta   90.00
_cell.angle_gamma   90.00
#
_symmetry.space_group_name_H-M   'P 1'
#
loop_
_entity.id
_entity.type
_entity.pdbx_description
1 polymer ?
#
loop_
_entity_poly.entity_id
_entity_poly.type
_entity_poly.pdbx_seq_one_letter_code
_entity_poly.pdbx_strand_id
1 'polypeptide(L)'
;QFGQFLGRKIKVSNQSVTQNLSAIIQLVSLGIIMETIPPKQTEADEAEGSAELSKTVQIPLSTENDLYEYETQHFGFTPTSLVNGMFNCVCDLYREALKAFAKACFEKNPTLMSEDELATARRAVGEKIDTDICTVFDALEHYLLSQVFSVPDSVVLPEDRCQLLRSSNEELSALEQKKGQLKRKIIALKFANAKLDRHRTQMASLQESLDEAINRLSSGSAKIGQLNAEGIGDWVSFYSELLMKATESQ
;
A
#
# COMPACT_ATOMS: atom_id res chain seq x y z
N GLN A 1 5.92 10.60 -18.09
CA GLN A 1 4.92 10.81 -19.16
C GLN A 1 3.47 10.81 -18.65
N PHE A 2 3.16 10.34 -17.43
CA PHE A 2 1.81 10.48 -16.83
C PHE A 2 1.47 11.91 -16.37
N GLY A 3 2.45 12.71 -15.94
CA GLY A 3 2.24 14.10 -15.53
C GLY A 3 1.86 15.08 -16.65
N GLN A 4 1.91 14.68 -17.93
CA GLN A 4 1.50 15.52 -19.07
C GLN A 4 0.07 15.21 -19.57
N PHE A 5 -0.55 14.10 -19.14
CA PHE A 5 -1.88 13.72 -19.59
C PHE A 5 -2.99 14.37 -18.74
N LEU A 6 -2.75 14.54 -17.43
CA LEU A 6 -3.65 15.29 -16.54
C LEU A 6 -3.61 16.81 -16.76
N GLY A 7 -2.54 17.34 -17.37
CA GLY A 7 -2.41 18.76 -17.69
C GLY A 7 -3.17 19.24 -18.93
N ARG A 8 -3.77 18.34 -19.72
CA ARG A 8 -4.43 18.71 -21.00
C ARG A 8 -5.94 18.51 -21.05
N LYS A 9 -6.58 17.86 -20.06
CA LYS A 9 -8.04 17.66 -20.06
C LYS A 9 -8.83 18.31 -18.93
N ILE A 10 -8.17 18.94 -17.95
CA ILE A 10 -8.85 19.84 -16.99
C ILE A 10 -8.52 21.29 -17.35
N LYS A 11 -8.89 21.66 -18.57
CA LYS A 11 -9.24 23.03 -18.91
C LYS A 11 -10.77 23.13 -18.94
N VAL A 12 -11.42 22.49 -17.96
CA VAL A 12 -12.80 22.86 -17.60
C VAL A 12 -12.64 24.27 -17.05
N SER A 13 -13.20 25.21 -17.79
CA SER A 13 -13.17 26.62 -17.52
C SER A 13 -13.34 26.90 -16.03
N ASN A 14 -12.26 27.26 -15.32
CA ASN A 14 -12.36 27.80 -13.96
C ASN A 14 -13.34 28.99 -13.92
N GLN A 15 -13.57 29.63 -15.08
CA GLN A 15 -14.59 30.64 -15.28
C GLN A 15 -16.02 30.13 -15.01
N SER A 16 -16.38 28.89 -15.35
CA SER A 16 -17.75 28.37 -15.12
C SER A 16 -17.99 27.99 -13.66
N VAL A 17 -16.98 27.45 -12.97
CA VAL A 17 -17.09 27.12 -11.53
C VAL A 17 -17.12 28.39 -10.69
N THR A 18 -16.29 29.39 -11.01
CA THR A 18 -16.37 30.70 -10.34
C THR A 18 -17.63 31.48 -10.71
N GLN A 19 -18.16 31.34 -11.92
CA GLN A 19 -19.44 31.96 -12.31
C GLN A 19 -20.62 31.30 -11.59
N ASN A 20 -20.61 29.97 -11.42
CA ASN A 20 -21.67 29.27 -10.69
C ASN A 20 -21.62 29.56 -9.18
N LEU A 21 -20.43 29.58 -8.57
CA LEU A 21 -20.28 30.00 -7.17
C LEU A 21 -20.63 31.47 -6.96
N SER A 22 -20.26 32.37 -7.89
CA SER A 22 -20.65 33.78 -7.85
C SER A 22 -22.16 33.96 -8.02
N ALA A 23 -22.84 33.15 -8.84
CA ALA A 23 -24.28 33.20 -9.03
C ALA A 23 -25.05 32.71 -7.79
N ILE A 24 -24.54 31.66 -7.12
CA ILE A 24 -25.11 31.16 -5.86
C ILE A 24 -24.93 32.20 -4.74
N ILE A 25 -23.74 32.82 -4.63
CA ILE A 25 -23.49 33.90 -3.66
C ILE A 25 -24.35 35.14 -3.96
N GLN A 26 -24.57 35.47 -5.24
CA GLN A 26 -25.46 36.57 -5.64
C GLN A 26 -26.93 36.27 -5.36
N LEU A 27 -27.40 35.03 -5.54
CA LEU A 27 -28.78 34.62 -5.18
C LEU A 27 -29.03 34.73 -3.66
N VAL A 28 -28.02 34.41 -2.85
CA VAL A 28 -28.06 34.59 -1.39
C VAL A 28 -27.98 36.07 -1.00
N SER A 29 -27.29 36.91 -1.78
CA SER A 29 -27.12 38.35 -1.51
C SER A 29 -28.28 39.23 -2.00
N LEU A 30 -29.17 38.72 -2.87
CA LEU A 30 -30.25 39.48 -3.52
C LEU A 30 -31.64 39.35 -2.89
N GLY A 31 -31.76 38.84 -1.66
CA GLY A 31 -32.96 39.12 -0.85
C GLY A 31 -34.26 38.52 -1.37
N ILE A 32 -34.26 37.23 -1.69
CA ILE A 32 -35.48 36.41 -1.73
C ILE A 32 -35.39 35.59 -0.44
N ILE A 33 -35.94 36.01 0.70
CA ILE A 33 -37.36 35.97 1.06
C ILE A 33 -37.61 37.08 2.09
N MET A 34 -38.23 38.18 1.68
CA MET A 34 -39.10 38.98 2.55
C MET A 34 -40.50 38.90 1.96
N GLU A 35 -41.23 37.84 2.31
CA GLU A 35 -42.67 37.78 2.04
C GLU A 35 -43.38 37.14 3.24
N THR A 36 -43.94 38.06 4.04
CA THR A 36 -45.06 37.98 4.98
C THR A 36 -45.61 36.59 5.37
N ILE A 37 -45.50 36.26 6.66
CA ILE A 37 -46.36 35.27 7.33
C ILE A 37 -47.04 35.96 8.53
N PRO A 38 -48.38 35.90 8.65
CA PRO A 38 -49.16 36.62 9.68
C PRO A 38 -49.08 35.96 11.07
N PRO A 39 -49.47 36.67 12.15
CA PRO A 39 -49.39 36.16 13.51
C PRO A 39 -50.53 35.18 13.80
N LYS A 40 -50.21 34.08 14.49
CA LYS A 40 -51.20 33.27 15.22
C LYS A 40 -50.77 33.11 16.67
N GLN A 41 -51.77 33.29 17.53
CA GLN A 41 -51.71 33.36 18.97
C GLN A 41 -51.48 31.97 19.61
N THR A 42 -50.59 31.97 20.60
CA THR A 42 -50.71 31.39 21.95
C THR A 42 -51.33 29.99 22.12
N GLU A 43 -50.55 29.04 22.64
CA GLU A 43 -50.73 28.49 24.00
C GLU A 43 -49.49 27.68 24.44
N ALA A 44 -49.27 27.69 25.74
CA ALA A 44 -48.09 27.23 26.45
C ALA A 44 -48.01 25.71 26.58
N ASP A 45 -46.80 25.17 26.66
CA ASP A 45 -46.42 24.23 27.71
C ASP A 45 -44.89 24.13 27.82
N GLU A 46 -44.41 24.28 29.05
CA GLU A 46 -43.03 24.04 29.45
C GLU A 46 -42.73 22.54 29.48
N ALA A 47 -41.58 22.11 28.97
CA ALA A 47 -40.86 20.96 29.51
C ALA A 47 -39.41 20.93 29.01
N GLU A 48 -38.51 20.87 29.97
CA GLU A 48 -37.09 20.54 29.87
C GLU A 48 -36.86 19.29 29.00
N GLY A 49 -35.80 19.32 28.19
CA GLY A 49 -35.49 18.20 27.30
C GLY A 49 -34.15 18.33 26.57
N SER A 50 -33.10 18.79 27.27
CA SER A 50 -31.72 18.68 26.79
C SER A 50 -31.18 17.28 27.04
N ALA A 51 -31.65 16.31 26.25
CA ALA A 51 -31.03 15.01 26.05
C ALA A 51 -31.77 14.29 24.91
N GLU A 52 -31.04 13.56 24.08
CA GLU A 52 -31.55 12.72 22.97
C GLU A 52 -31.77 13.40 21.61
N LEU A 53 -30.69 13.89 20.99
CA LEU A 53 -30.59 13.86 19.52
C LEU A 53 -29.22 13.33 19.07
N SER A 54 -28.80 12.21 19.67
CA SER A 54 -27.81 11.28 19.10
C SER A 54 -28.51 9.96 18.79
N LYS A 55 -29.59 10.01 18.00
CA LYS A 55 -30.00 8.83 17.24
C LYS A 55 -29.18 8.83 15.96
N THR A 56 -28.02 8.20 16.06
CA THR A 56 -27.32 7.62 14.91
C THR A 56 -28.37 6.83 14.12
N VAL A 57 -28.82 7.39 13.00
CA VAL A 57 -29.57 6.63 12.00
C VAL A 57 -28.57 5.61 11.47
N GLN A 58 -28.58 4.42 12.07
CA GLN A 58 -27.94 3.25 11.49
C GLN A 58 -28.77 2.87 10.27
N ILE A 59 -28.38 3.41 9.12
CA ILE A 59 -28.74 2.86 7.81
C ILE A 59 -28.22 1.41 7.81
N PRO A 60 -29.02 0.40 7.40
CA PRO A 60 -28.65 -1.01 7.48
C PRO A 60 -27.36 -1.28 6.69
N LEU A 61 -26.29 -1.54 7.43
CA LEU A 61 -24.89 -1.67 7.01
C LEU A 61 -24.56 -3.07 6.48
N SER A 62 -25.15 -3.50 5.37
CA SER A 62 -24.83 -4.85 4.86
C SER A 62 -24.84 -5.05 3.34
N THR A 63 -24.73 -4.00 2.50
CA THR A 63 -24.48 -4.22 1.06
C THR A 63 -23.72 -3.13 0.30
N GLU A 64 -23.41 -1.97 0.90
CA GLU A 64 -22.80 -0.86 0.15
C GLU A 64 -21.27 -0.82 0.17
N ASN A 65 -20.61 -1.54 1.08
CA ASN A 65 -19.15 -1.50 1.21
C ASN A 65 -18.42 -2.13 0.02
N ASP A 66 -19.08 -2.99 -0.77
CA ASP A 66 -18.47 -3.63 -1.94
C ASP A 66 -18.57 -2.76 -3.21
N LEU A 67 -19.35 -1.67 -3.19
CA LEU A 67 -19.65 -0.87 -4.40
C LEU A 67 -18.46 -0.04 -4.92
N TYR A 68 -17.43 0.19 -4.10
CA TYR A 68 -16.34 1.11 -4.43
C TYR A 68 -14.94 0.56 -4.09
N GLU A 69 -14.76 -0.76 -4.04
CA GLU A 69 -13.44 -1.35 -3.74
C GLU A 69 -12.40 -0.96 -4.79
N TYR A 70 -12.78 -1.00 -6.07
CA TYR A 70 -11.89 -0.69 -7.19
C TYR A 70 -11.48 0.78 -7.21
N GLU A 71 -12.43 1.67 -6.98
CA GLU A 71 -12.25 3.10 -6.79
C GLU A 71 -11.35 3.37 -5.58
N THR A 72 -11.58 2.68 -4.46
CA THR A 72 -10.79 2.83 -3.24
C THR A 72 -9.33 2.42 -3.48
N GLN A 73 -9.09 1.35 -4.23
CA GLN A 73 -7.73 0.95 -4.63
C GLN A 73 -7.05 2.04 -5.48
N HIS A 74 -7.79 2.69 -6.38
CA HIS A 74 -7.24 3.75 -7.24
C HIS A 74 -6.93 5.05 -6.48
N PHE A 75 -7.87 5.52 -5.64
CA PHE A 75 -7.77 6.81 -4.97
C PHE A 75 -7.05 6.75 -3.61
N GLY A 76 -6.97 5.58 -2.99
CA GLY A 76 -6.42 5.39 -1.64
C GLY A 76 -7.35 5.84 -0.52
N PHE A 77 -8.59 6.19 -0.83
CA PHE A 77 -9.67 6.49 0.12
C PHE A 77 -11.01 6.13 -0.53
N THR A 78 -12.02 5.84 0.30
CA THR A 78 -13.37 5.55 -0.19
C THR A 78 -14.09 6.86 -0.56
N PRO A 79 -14.63 7.01 -1.78
CA PRO A 79 -15.32 8.23 -2.21
C PRO A 79 -16.42 8.72 -1.24
N THR A 80 -17.21 7.80 -0.67
CA THR A 80 -18.23 8.11 0.35
C THR A 80 -17.63 8.77 1.59
N SER A 81 -16.45 8.33 2.03
CA SER A 81 -15.77 8.94 3.19
C SER A 81 -15.35 10.38 2.91
N LEU A 82 -14.97 10.71 1.68
CA LEU A 82 -14.65 12.09 1.28
C LEU A 82 -15.90 12.97 1.29
N VAL A 83 -17.00 12.51 0.69
CA VAL A 83 -18.26 13.27 0.63
C VAL A 83 -18.80 13.51 2.04
N ASN A 84 -18.80 12.49 2.91
CA ASN A 84 -19.17 12.65 4.32
C ASN A 84 -18.28 13.66 5.06
N GLY A 85 -16.97 13.65 4.79
CA GLY A 85 -16.05 14.64 5.34
C GLY A 85 -16.37 16.06 4.88
N MET A 86 -16.71 16.24 3.60
CA MET A 86 -17.14 17.53 3.04
C MET A 86 -18.45 18.01 3.66
N PHE A 87 -19.45 17.13 3.79
CA PHE A 87 -20.73 17.43 4.40
C PHE A 87 -20.56 17.92 5.84
N ASN A 88 -19.82 17.18 6.67
CA ASN A 88 -19.56 17.54 8.06
C ASN A 88 -18.84 18.90 8.17
N CYS A 89 -17.84 19.13 7.31
CA CYS A 89 -17.12 20.41 7.26
C CYS A 89 -18.06 21.59 6.95
N VAL A 90 -18.92 21.45 5.93
CA VAL A 90 -19.91 22.48 5.60
C VAL A 90 -20.89 22.71 6.75
N CYS A 91 -21.34 21.63 7.39
CA CYS A 91 -22.22 21.70 8.55
C CYS A 91 -21.60 22.48 9.71
N ASP A 92 -20.33 22.24 10.01
CA ASP A 92 -19.62 22.95 11.07
C ASP A 92 -19.44 24.44 10.73
N LEU A 93 -19.05 24.73 9.48
CA LEU A 93 -18.85 26.08 8.97
C LEU A 93 -20.11 26.95 9.06
N TYR A 94 -21.27 26.46 8.60
CA TYR A 94 -22.49 27.28 8.63
C TYR A 94 -22.99 27.46 10.08
N ARG A 95 -22.83 26.45 10.94
CA ARG A 95 -23.21 26.54 12.37
C ARG A 95 -22.36 27.57 13.09
N GLU A 96 -21.06 27.62 12.80
CA GLU A 96 -20.17 28.66 13.31
C GLU A 96 -20.57 30.05 12.79
N ALA A 97 -20.88 30.17 11.50
CA ALA A 97 -21.35 31.41 10.90
C ALA A 97 -22.66 31.91 11.54
N LEU A 98 -23.63 31.04 11.78
CA LEU A 98 -24.88 31.39 12.47
C LEU A 98 -24.64 31.84 13.92
N LYS A 99 -23.70 31.21 14.64
CA LYS A 99 -23.30 31.64 15.99
C LYS A 99 -22.65 33.02 15.96
N ALA A 100 -21.73 33.26 15.03
CA ALA A 100 -21.07 34.55 14.88
C ALA A 100 -22.06 35.66 14.48
N PHE A 101 -23.00 35.34 13.58
CA PHE A 101 -24.07 36.25 13.17
C PHE A 101 -24.97 36.63 14.34
N ALA A 102 -25.43 35.64 15.13
CA ALA A 102 -26.24 35.90 16.32
C ALA A 102 -25.48 36.80 17.31
N LYS A 103 -24.21 36.50 17.58
CA LYS A 103 -23.37 37.34 18.46
C LYS A 103 -23.27 38.79 17.96
N ALA A 104 -23.01 38.98 16.67
CA ALA A 104 -22.91 40.31 16.07
C ALA A 104 -24.24 41.08 16.10
N CYS A 105 -25.38 40.40 15.94
CA CYS A 105 -26.71 40.99 16.06
C CYS A 105 -27.00 41.46 17.49
N PHE A 106 -26.64 40.64 18.49
CA PHE A 106 -26.81 40.97 19.89
C PHE A 106 -25.95 42.18 20.31
N GLU A 107 -24.68 42.22 19.87
CA GLU A 107 -23.77 43.34 20.15
C GLU A 107 -24.25 44.68 19.55
N LYS A 108 -24.89 44.64 18.38
CA LYS A 108 -25.36 45.86 17.69
C LYS A 108 -26.69 46.38 18.24
N ASN A 109 -27.58 45.50 18.70
CA ASN A 109 -28.94 45.85 19.09
C ASN A 109 -29.37 45.22 20.43
N PRO A 110 -28.68 45.53 21.55
CA PRO A 110 -28.92 44.87 22.84
C PRO A 110 -30.30 45.16 23.46
N THR A 111 -30.98 46.22 23.02
CA THR A 111 -32.28 46.65 23.56
C THR A 111 -33.48 46.15 22.76
N LEU A 112 -33.27 45.62 21.55
CA LEU A 112 -34.35 45.32 20.61
C LEU A 112 -34.77 43.84 20.59
N MET A 113 -33.91 42.92 21.00
CA MET A 113 -34.19 41.48 20.99
C MET A 113 -33.68 40.82 22.27
N SER A 114 -34.49 39.91 22.82
CA SER A 114 -34.03 39.05 23.91
C SER A 114 -33.12 37.93 23.37
N GLU A 115 -32.27 37.39 24.24
CA GLU A 115 -31.39 36.27 23.88
C GLU A 115 -32.17 35.02 23.44
N ASP A 116 -33.34 34.79 24.05
CA ASP A 116 -34.23 33.66 23.74
C ASP A 116 -34.89 33.79 22.37
N GLU A 117 -35.34 34.99 22.01
CA GLU A 117 -35.89 35.27 20.68
C GLU A 117 -34.85 35.01 19.59
N LEU A 118 -33.61 35.48 19.81
CA LEU A 118 -32.52 35.28 18.88
C LEU A 118 -32.09 33.81 18.77
N ALA A 119 -32.07 33.08 19.90
CA ALA A 119 -31.79 31.65 19.91
C ALA A 119 -32.86 30.86 19.13
N THR A 120 -34.12 31.24 19.26
CA THR A 120 -35.25 30.64 18.53
C THR A 120 -35.17 30.93 17.03
N ALA A 121 -34.92 32.19 16.65
CA ALA A 121 -34.71 32.56 15.26
C ALA A 121 -33.53 31.82 14.63
N ARG A 122 -32.41 31.69 15.36
CA ARG A 122 -31.25 30.92 14.90
C ARG A 122 -31.58 29.45 14.67
N ARG A 123 -32.37 28.81 15.55
CA ARG A 123 -32.81 27.42 15.34
C ARG A 123 -33.68 27.29 14.10
N ALA A 124 -34.67 28.15 13.93
CA ALA A 124 -35.56 28.13 12.77
C ALA A 124 -34.81 28.32 11.44
N VAL A 125 -33.84 29.25 11.40
CA VAL A 125 -32.96 29.43 10.22
C VAL A 125 -32.05 28.22 10.03
N GLY A 126 -31.50 27.67 11.11
CA GLY A 126 -30.64 26.48 11.08
C GLY A 126 -31.35 25.25 10.50
N GLU A 127 -32.57 24.96 10.95
CA GLU A 127 -33.37 23.83 10.45
C GLU A 127 -33.67 23.93 8.94
N LYS A 128 -33.96 25.15 8.47
CA LYS A 128 -34.17 25.40 7.04
C LYS A 128 -32.88 25.17 6.24
N ILE A 129 -31.76 25.71 6.73
CA ILE A 129 -30.45 25.52 6.09
C ILE A 129 -30.05 24.05 6.09
N ASP A 130 -30.28 23.31 7.18
CA ASP A 130 -30.00 21.87 7.27
C ASP A 130 -30.78 21.10 6.19
N THR A 131 -32.06 21.41 6.04
CA THR A 131 -32.91 20.77 5.01
C THR A 131 -32.37 21.06 3.60
N ASP A 132 -32.06 22.33 3.32
CA ASP A 132 -31.54 22.75 2.01
C ASP A 132 -30.17 22.12 1.73
N ILE A 133 -29.26 22.11 2.70
CA ILE A 133 -27.92 21.51 2.57
C ILE A 133 -28.02 20.01 2.31
N CYS A 134 -28.85 19.28 3.06
CA CYS A 134 -29.06 17.84 2.83
C CYS A 134 -29.49 17.57 1.39
N THR A 135 -30.51 18.27 0.88
CA THR A 135 -30.99 18.05 -0.50
C THR A 135 -29.93 18.35 -1.57
N VAL A 136 -29.13 19.40 -1.37
CA VAL A 136 -28.05 19.76 -2.29
C VAL A 136 -26.91 18.75 -2.21
N PHE A 137 -26.57 18.27 -1.02
CA PHE A 137 -25.52 17.28 -0.82
C PHE A 137 -25.91 15.91 -1.33
N ASP A 138 -27.17 15.48 -1.23
CA ASP A 138 -27.64 14.23 -1.83
C ASP A 138 -27.44 14.25 -3.35
N ALA A 139 -27.79 15.36 -4.00
CA ALA A 139 -27.59 15.53 -5.44
C ALA A 139 -26.09 15.60 -5.81
N LEU A 140 -25.28 16.27 -4.98
CA LEU A 140 -23.84 16.37 -5.16
C LEU A 140 -23.16 15.00 -4.98
N GLU A 141 -23.52 14.25 -3.94
CA GLU A 141 -23.03 12.92 -3.66
C GLU A 141 -23.29 12.00 -4.83
N HIS A 142 -24.55 11.96 -5.31
CA HIS A 142 -24.92 11.14 -6.45
C HIS A 142 -24.09 11.49 -7.70
N TYR A 143 -23.89 12.78 -7.97
CA TYR A 143 -23.08 13.23 -9.11
C TYR A 143 -21.60 12.86 -8.95
N LEU A 144 -21.02 13.09 -7.77
CA LEU A 144 -19.62 12.80 -7.50
C LEU A 144 -19.33 11.31 -7.59
N LEU A 145 -20.17 10.47 -6.98
CA LEU A 145 -20.01 9.02 -6.99
C LEU A 145 -20.21 8.44 -8.40
N SER A 146 -21.21 8.91 -9.15
CA SER A 146 -21.52 8.35 -10.47
C SER A 146 -20.63 8.86 -11.61
N GLN A 147 -20.16 10.11 -11.57
CA GLN A 147 -19.46 10.73 -12.71
C GLN A 147 -17.98 11.02 -12.47
N VAL A 148 -17.60 11.33 -11.23
CA VAL A 148 -16.24 11.82 -10.93
C VAL A 148 -15.38 10.71 -10.35
N PHE A 149 -15.91 9.99 -9.37
CA PHE A 149 -15.20 8.94 -8.65
C PHE A 149 -15.49 7.54 -9.19
N SER A 150 -16.36 7.38 -10.18
CA SER A 150 -16.59 6.08 -10.82
C SER A 150 -15.46 5.75 -11.79
N VAL A 151 -14.92 4.53 -11.68
CA VAL A 151 -14.02 3.97 -12.69
C VAL A 151 -14.88 3.23 -13.73
N PRO A 152 -14.87 3.63 -15.01
CA PRO A 152 -15.67 2.94 -16.03
C PRO A 152 -15.23 1.49 -16.21
N ASP A 153 -16.17 0.55 -16.35
CA ASP A 153 -15.90 -0.89 -16.54
C ASP A 153 -14.97 -1.22 -17.73
N SER A 154 -14.90 -0.31 -18.71
CA SER A 154 -14.02 -0.43 -19.87
C SER A 154 -12.54 -0.16 -19.58
N VAL A 155 -12.23 0.41 -18.41
CA VAL A 155 -10.89 0.86 -18.04
C VAL A 155 -10.35 -0.05 -16.95
N VAL A 156 -9.15 -0.56 -17.19
CA VAL A 156 -8.42 -1.39 -16.24
C VAL A 156 -7.29 -0.56 -15.65
N LEU A 157 -7.21 -0.56 -14.33
CA LEU A 157 -6.16 0.12 -13.60
C LEU A 157 -4.77 -0.40 -14.00
N PRO A 158 -3.74 0.47 -13.99
CA PRO A 158 -2.40 0.08 -14.38
C PRO A 158 -1.84 -1.09 -13.54
N GLU A 159 -2.26 -1.21 -12.28
CA GLU A 159 -1.92 -2.28 -11.36
C GLU A 159 -2.41 -3.65 -11.85
N ASP A 160 -3.58 -3.68 -12.51
CA ASP A 160 -4.23 -4.91 -12.96
C ASP A 160 -3.92 -5.28 -14.42
N ARG A 161 -3.05 -4.52 -15.08
CA ARG A 161 -2.63 -4.85 -16.45
C ARG A 161 -2.01 -6.25 -16.57
N CYS A 162 -1.40 -6.75 -15.50
CA CYS A 162 -0.88 -8.13 -15.47
C CYS A 162 -2.00 -9.17 -15.50
N GLN A 163 -3.19 -8.84 -14.98
CA GLN A 163 -4.36 -9.72 -14.97
C GLN A 163 -5.01 -9.84 -16.37
N LEU A 164 -4.84 -8.83 -17.22
CA LEU A 164 -5.26 -8.90 -18.63
C LEU A 164 -4.48 -9.95 -19.43
N LEU A 165 -3.22 -10.14 -19.08
CA LEU A 165 -2.35 -11.18 -19.62
C LEU A 165 -2.55 -12.48 -18.83
N ARG A 166 -3.80 -12.89 -18.62
CA ARG A 166 -4.12 -14.17 -17.98
C ARG A 166 -3.54 -15.29 -18.82
N SER A 167 -2.41 -15.82 -18.39
CA SER A 167 -1.87 -17.06 -18.92
C SER A 167 -2.90 -18.17 -18.74
N SER A 168 -3.06 -19.01 -19.75
CA SER A 168 -3.94 -20.16 -19.64
C SER A 168 -3.46 -21.07 -18.48
N ASN A 169 -4.37 -21.82 -17.87
CA ASN A 169 -3.98 -22.80 -16.83
C ASN A 169 -2.94 -23.81 -17.37
N GLU A 170 -2.97 -24.08 -18.68
CA GLU A 170 -2.00 -24.93 -19.35
C GLU A 170 -0.60 -24.29 -19.39
N GLU A 171 -0.51 -23.00 -19.72
CA GLU A 171 0.75 -22.25 -19.70
C GLU A 171 1.34 -22.17 -18.29
N LEU A 172 0.50 -21.92 -17.27
CA LEU A 172 0.92 -21.90 -15.87
C LEU A 172 1.47 -23.27 -15.43
N SER A 173 0.77 -24.34 -15.79
CA SER A 173 1.21 -25.72 -15.51
C SER A 173 2.55 -26.05 -16.19
N ALA A 174 2.70 -25.68 -17.47
CA ALA A 174 3.94 -25.85 -18.21
C ALA A 174 5.11 -25.06 -17.59
N LEU A 175 4.85 -23.83 -17.14
CA LEU A 175 5.84 -22.99 -16.45
C LEU A 175 6.31 -23.63 -15.14
N GLU A 176 5.39 -24.14 -14.33
CA GLU A 176 5.72 -24.80 -13.06
C GLU A 176 6.48 -26.12 -13.29
N GLN A 177 6.11 -26.88 -14.33
CA GLN A 177 6.85 -28.08 -14.74
C GLN A 177 8.29 -27.73 -15.14
N LYS A 178 8.49 -26.68 -15.96
CA LYS A 178 9.81 -26.20 -16.37
C LYS A 178 10.64 -25.73 -15.18
N LYS A 179 10.03 -25.00 -14.25
CA LYS A 179 10.65 -24.59 -12.98
C LYS A 179 11.08 -25.80 -12.15
N GLY A 180 10.23 -26.83 -12.05
CA GLY A 180 10.58 -28.09 -11.39
C GLY A 180 11.76 -28.83 -12.04
N GLN A 181 11.77 -28.89 -13.38
CA GLN A 181 12.89 -29.48 -14.14
C GLN A 181 14.19 -28.72 -13.90
N LEU A 182 14.16 -27.38 -13.93
CA LEU A 182 15.33 -26.53 -13.67
C LEU A 182 15.85 -26.71 -12.25
N LYS A 183 14.98 -26.75 -11.24
CA LYS A 183 15.37 -27.04 -9.85
C LYS A 183 16.11 -28.38 -9.74
N ARG A 184 15.59 -29.44 -10.37
CA ARG A 184 16.26 -30.77 -10.39
C ARG A 184 17.63 -30.71 -11.06
N LYS A 185 17.76 -30.01 -12.19
CA LYS A 185 19.05 -29.81 -12.89
C LYS A 185 20.05 -29.07 -12.01
N ILE A 186 19.62 -28.01 -11.31
CA ILE A 186 20.49 -27.26 -10.39
C ILE A 186 21.00 -28.16 -9.27
N ILE A 187 20.13 -28.98 -8.66
CA ILE A 187 20.53 -29.90 -7.59
C ILE A 187 21.54 -30.94 -8.12
N ALA A 188 21.27 -31.53 -9.29
CA ALA A 188 22.18 -32.49 -9.90
C ALA A 188 23.56 -31.88 -10.20
N LEU A 189 23.60 -30.66 -10.74
CA LEU A 189 24.85 -29.91 -10.98
C LEU A 189 25.58 -29.58 -9.68
N LYS A 190 24.88 -29.14 -8.64
CA LYS A 190 25.48 -28.91 -7.32
C LYS A 190 26.12 -30.17 -6.74
N PHE A 191 25.44 -31.31 -6.87
CA PHE A 191 25.98 -32.60 -6.43
C PHE A 191 27.20 -33.02 -7.26
N ALA A 192 27.15 -32.86 -8.59
CA ALA A 192 28.27 -33.15 -9.47
C ALA A 192 29.49 -32.28 -9.13
N ASN A 193 29.29 -30.98 -8.91
CA ASN A 193 30.36 -30.06 -8.51
C ASN A 193 30.98 -30.47 -7.17
N ALA A 194 30.16 -30.76 -6.15
CA ALA A 194 30.67 -31.21 -4.85
C ALA A 194 31.48 -32.53 -4.96
N LYS A 195 31.07 -33.44 -5.84
CA LYS A 195 31.82 -34.67 -6.10
C LYS A 195 33.16 -34.38 -6.81
N LEU A 196 33.16 -33.49 -7.80
CA LEU A 196 34.38 -33.07 -8.49
C LEU A 196 35.36 -32.37 -7.54
N ASP A 197 34.87 -31.53 -6.64
CA ASP A 197 35.69 -30.87 -5.62
C ASP A 197 36.33 -31.89 -4.68
N ARG A 198 35.60 -32.93 -4.27
CA ARG A 198 36.15 -34.04 -3.48
C ARG A 198 37.22 -34.83 -4.24
N HIS A 199 37.02 -35.10 -5.53
CA HIS A 199 38.05 -35.76 -6.33
C HIS A 199 39.29 -34.89 -6.50
N ARG A 200 39.10 -33.57 -6.66
CA ARG A 200 40.20 -32.60 -6.76
C ARG A 200 41.04 -32.57 -5.48
N THR A 201 40.41 -32.57 -4.31
CA THR A 201 41.15 -32.60 -3.03
C THR A 201 41.86 -33.94 -2.81
N GLN A 202 41.25 -35.06 -3.19
CA GLN A 202 41.90 -36.37 -3.17
C GLN A 202 43.13 -36.42 -4.09
N MET A 203 43.01 -35.95 -5.32
CA MET A 203 44.14 -35.88 -6.26
C MET A 203 45.27 -34.99 -5.73
N ALA A 204 44.95 -33.84 -5.12
CA ALA A 204 45.94 -32.98 -4.49
C ALA A 204 46.71 -33.69 -3.36
N SER A 205 46.01 -34.42 -2.48
CA SER A 205 46.66 -35.19 -1.41
C SER A 205 47.53 -36.35 -1.92
N LEU A 206 47.10 -37.02 -3.00
CA LEU A 206 47.88 -38.07 -3.65
C LEU A 206 49.13 -37.50 -4.33
N GLN A 207 49.01 -36.33 -4.97
CA GLN A 207 50.14 -35.64 -5.56
C GLN A 207 51.16 -35.24 -4.49
N GLU A 208 50.71 -34.68 -3.36
CA GLU A 208 51.59 -34.35 -2.23
C GLU A 208 52.31 -35.58 -1.68
N SER A 209 51.60 -36.69 -1.52
CA SER A 209 52.20 -37.96 -1.08
C SER A 209 53.23 -38.51 -2.07
N LEU A 210 52.97 -38.38 -3.37
CA LEU A 210 53.89 -38.79 -4.43
C LEU A 210 55.14 -37.90 -4.44
N ASP A 211 54.97 -36.59 -4.33
CA ASP A 211 56.06 -35.63 -4.25
C ASP A 211 56.93 -35.91 -3.02
N GLU A 212 56.34 -36.26 -1.87
CA GLU A 212 57.08 -36.69 -0.68
C GLU A 212 57.87 -37.98 -0.95
N ALA A 213 57.26 -38.99 -1.58
CA ALA A 213 57.93 -40.24 -1.92
C ALA A 213 59.09 -40.02 -2.91
N ILE A 214 58.91 -39.18 -3.93
CA ILE A 214 59.96 -38.80 -4.88
C ILE A 214 61.09 -38.08 -4.15
N ASN A 215 60.77 -37.14 -3.25
CA ASN A 215 61.77 -36.43 -2.46
C ASN A 215 62.54 -37.38 -1.52
N ARG A 216 61.86 -38.36 -0.91
CA ARG A 216 62.49 -39.42 -0.11
C ARG A 216 63.42 -40.30 -0.94
N LEU A 217 62.98 -40.75 -2.12
CA LEU A 217 63.79 -41.56 -3.04
C LEU A 217 65.00 -40.77 -3.57
N SER A 218 64.81 -39.51 -3.93
CA SER A 218 65.89 -38.64 -4.39
C SER A 218 66.91 -38.39 -3.28
N SER A 219 66.45 -38.16 -2.05
CA SER A 219 67.31 -38.02 -0.87
C SER A 219 68.03 -39.33 -0.53
N GLY A 220 67.36 -40.48 -0.67
CA GLY A 220 67.96 -41.80 -0.49
C GLY A 220 69.02 -42.10 -1.55
N SER A 221 68.73 -41.83 -2.81
CA SER A 221 69.68 -41.95 -3.92
C SER A 221 70.89 -41.02 -3.74
N ALA A 222 70.70 -39.79 -3.27
CA ALA A 222 71.80 -38.87 -2.96
C ALA A 222 72.68 -39.39 -1.80
N LYS A 223 72.08 -39.98 -0.75
CA LYS A 223 72.82 -40.62 0.35
C LYS A 223 73.58 -41.87 -0.13
N ILE A 224 73.00 -42.63 -1.05
CA ILE A 224 73.63 -43.79 -1.68
C ILE A 224 74.77 -43.33 -2.61
N GLY A 225 74.64 -42.21 -3.32
CA GLY A 225 75.75 -41.65 -4.11
C GLY A 225 76.93 -41.15 -3.29
N GLN A 226 76.75 -40.90 -1.99
CA GLN A 226 77.82 -40.56 -1.04
C GLN A 226 78.48 -41.79 -0.40
N LEU A 227 77.77 -42.91 -0.33
CA LEU A 227 78.30 -44.21 0.08
C LEU A 227 78.77 -44.91 -1.19
N ASN A 228 80.07 -44.90 -1.46
CA ASN A 228 80.70 -45.41 -2.69
C ASN A 228 80.50 -46.96 -2.84
N ALA A 229 79.27 -47.40 -3.09
CA ALA A 229 78.85 -48.80 -3.20
C ALA A 229 78.83 -49.19 -4.68
N GLU A 230 80.01 -49.49 -5.22
CA GLU A 230 80.19 -49.89 -6.63
C GLU A 230 79.78 -51.35 -6.90
N GLY A 231 79.39 -52.12 -5.86
CA GLY A 231 79.08 -53.55 -5.98
C GLY A 231 77.67 -53.94 -5.51
N ILE A 232 77.00 -54.82 -6.27
CA ILE A 232 75.70 -55.45 -5.93
C ILE A 232 75.71 -56.13 -4.54
N GLY A 233 76.87 -56.56 -4.05
CA GLY A 233 77.01 -57.15 -2.71
C GLY A 233 76.68 -56.17 -1.58
N ASP A 234 77.04 -54.89 -1.72
CA ASP A 234 76.75 -53.86 -0.71
C ASP A 234 75.26 -53.50 -0.69
N TRP A 235 74.60 -53.56 -1.85
CA TRP A 235 73.15 -53.40 -1.97
C TRP A 235 72.38 -54.48 -1.22
N VAL A 236 72.81 -55.74 -1.33
CA VAL A 236 72.16 -56.86 -0.63
C VAL A 236 72.38 -56.77 0.88
N SER A 237 73.59 -56.38 1.32
CA SER A 237 73.91 -56.18 2.74
C SER A 237 73.09 -55.03 3.36
N PHE A 238 72.94 -53.91 2.65
CA PHE A 238 72.12 -52.79 3.11
C PHE A 238 70.63 -53.14 3.24
N TYR A 239 70.06 -53.81 2.24
CA TYR A 239 68.65 -54.26 2.32
C TYR A 239 68.45 -55.35 3.38
N SER A 240 69.45 -56.21 3.60
CA SER A 240 69.46 -57.19 4.69
C SER A 240 69.43 -56.52 6.07
N GLU A 241 70.29 -55.52 6.32
CA GLU A 241 70.26 -54.76 7.58
C GLU A 241 68.97 -53.98 7.78
N LEU A 242 68.43 -53.39 6.70
CA LEU A 242 67.19 -52.63 6.75
C LEU A 242 65.99 -53.53 7.10
N LEU A 243 65.95 -54.74 6.53
CA LEU A 243 64.91 -55.73 6.82
C LEU A 243 65.04 -56.26 8.26
N MET A 244 66.25 -56.52 8.74
CA MET A 244 66.49 -56.94 10.13
C MET A 244 65.99 -55.89 11.14
N LYS A 245 66.28 -54.60 10.91
CA LYS A 245 65.77 -53.53 11.78
C LYS A 245 64.25 -53.37 11.74
N ALA A 246 63.63 -53.60 10.58
CA ALA A 246 62.18 -53.56 10.48
C ALA A 246 61.50 -54.71 11.24
N THR A 247 62.12 -55.89 11.26
CA THR A 247 61.62 -57.05 12.01
C THR A 247 61.86 -56.96 13.52
N GLU A 248 62.87 -56.22 13.99
CA GLU A 248 63.13 -55.99 15.42
C GLU A 248 62.23 -54.89 16.02
N SER A 249 61.62 -54.04 15.19
CA SER A 249 60.76 -52.94 15.63
C SER A 249 59.26 -53.30 15.64
N GLN A 250 58.92 -54.57 15.46
CA GLN A 250 57.56 -55.11 15.49
C GLN A 250 57.35 -55.98 16.72
#